data_AF-A0A7C6ZNC5-F1
#
_entry.id   AF-A0A7C6ZNC5-F1
#
_cell.length_a   1.000
_cell.length_b   1.000
_cell.length_c   1.000
_cell.angle_alpha   90.00
_cell.angle_beta   90.00
_cell.angle_gamma   90.00
#
_symmetry.space_group_name_H-M   'P 1'
#
loop_
_entity.id
_entity.type
_entity.pdbx_description
1 polymer ?
#
loop_
_entity_poly.entity_id
_entity_poly.type
_entity_poly.pdbx_seq_one_letter_code
_entity_poly.pdbx_strand_id
1 'polypeptide(L)'
;MVVNWSPQRSDDKLAYSFAGEVITVTLNGQSDTFDFSALPDGQAAQIKSTLPVCPVLAARRVNGQLEVTLLKYHGPNPTPEEAFPKPMEVV
;
A
#
# COMPACT_ATOMS: atom_id res chain seq x y z
N MET A 1 -5.31 -11.08 -1.40
CA MET A 1 -4.04 -10.33 -1.16
C MET A 1 -4.01 -9.87 0.29
N VAL A 2 -2.84 -9.84 0.94
CA VAL A 2 -2.67 -9.28 2.29
C VAL A 2 -1.98 -7.91 2.20
N VAL A 3 -2.56 -6.92 2.86
CA VAL A 3 -2.02 -5.57 2.96
C VAL A 3 -1.48 -5.33 4.37
N ASN A 4 -0.19 -5.07 4.46
CA ASN A 4 0.49 -4.56 5.64
C ASN A 4 0.58 -3.04 5.55
N TRP A 5 0.37 -2.36 6.67
CA TRP A 5 0.35 -0.91 6.72
C TRP A 5 1.61 -0.39 7.41
N SER A 6 2.29 0.56 6.78
CA SER A 6 3.40 1.32 7.36
C SER A 6 2.87 2.71 7.77
N PRO A 7 2.56 2.91 9.05
CA PRO A 7 1.99 4.16 9.52
C PRO A 7 3.03 5.29 9.46
N GLN A 8 2.62 6.47 8.98
CA GLN A 8 3.47 7.65 8.88
C GLN A 8 2.69 8.94 9.19
N ARG A 9 3.26 9.83 9.99
CA ARG A 9 2.67 11.15 10.22
C ARG A 9 2.74 11.99 8.95
N SER A 10 1.59 12.49 8.48
CA SER A 10 1.52 13.48 7.40
C SER A 10 0.22 14.29 7.48
N ASP A 11 0.23 15.53 6.98
CA ASP A 11 -1.00 16.32 6.79
C ASP A 11 -1.61 16.12 5.39
N ASP A 12 -0.89 15.42 4.50
CA ASP A 12 -1.38 15.03 3.18
C ASP A 12 -2.48 13.96 3.28
N LYS A 13 -3.35 13.91 2.27
CA LYS A 13 -4.44 12.94 2.17
C LYS A 13 -4.01 11.80 1.26
N LEU A 14 -3.88 10.60 1.83
CA LEU A 14 -3.56 9.37 1.12
C LEU A 14 -4.72 8.38 1.27
N ALA A 15 -5.29 7.95 0.14
CA ALA A 15 -6.41 7.00 0.10
C ALA A 15 -6.12 5.86 -0.89
N TYR A 16 -6.70 4.69 -0.62
CA TYR A 16 -6.53 3.49 -1.44
C TYR A 16 -7.88 2.90 -1.87
N SER A 17 -7.91 2.33 -3.06
CA SER A 17 -8.97 1.44 -3.53
C SER A 17 -8.34 0.18 -4.10
N PHE A 18 -8.99 -0.95 -3.88
CA PHE A 18 -8.48 -2.27 -4.24
C PHE A 18 -9.44 -2.96 -5.21
N ALA A 19 -8.89 -3.58 -6.24
CA ALA A 19 -9.61 -4.44 -7.18
C ALA A 19 -8.76 -5.71 -7.41
N GLY A 20 -8.98 -6.72 -6.56
CA GLY A 20 -8.12 -7.91 -6.51
C GLY A 20 -6.69 -7.54 -6.15
N GLU A 21 -5.76 -7.77 -7.08
CA GLU A 21 -4.33 -7.46 -6.94
C GLU A 21 -3.92 -6.13 -7.60
N VAL A 22 -4.91 -5.34 -8.01
CA VAL A 22 -4.72 -3.97 -8.50
C VAL A 22 -5.00 -2.97 -7.38
N ILE A 23 -4.05 -2.08 -7.14
CA ILE A 23 -4.10 -1.06 -6.09
C ILE A 23 -4.07 0.30 -6.78
N THR A 24 -5.14 1.08 -6.61
CA THR A 24 -5.15 2.50 -6.97
C THR A 24 -5.02 3.33 -5.71
N VAL A 25 -4.10 4.28 -5.75
CA VAL A 25 -3.79 5.15 -4.63
C VAL A 25 -3.93 6.61 -5.07
N THR A 26 -4.51 7.43 -4.19
CA THR A 26 -4.72 8.85 -4.43
C THR A 26 -4.03 9.65 -3.32
N LEU A 27 -3.03 10.44 -3.71
CA LEU A 27 -2.32 11.38 -2.83
C LEU A 27 -2.71 12.82 -3.23
N ASN A 28 -3.36 13.54 -2.33
CA ASN A 28 -3.79 14.93 -2.54
C ASN A 28 -4.53 15.17 -3.88
N GLY A 29 -5.31 14.18 -4.33
CA GLY A 29 -6.10 14.25 -5.56
C GLY A 29 -5.37 13.77 -6.83
N GLN A 30 -4.07 13.49 -6.77
CA GLN A 30 -3.35 12.81 -7.85
C GLN A 30 -3.37 11.30 -7.61
N SER A 31 -3.62 10.51 -8.65
CA SER A 31 -3.72 9.05 -8.54
C SER A 31 -2.64 8.33 -9.31
N ASP A 32 -2.32 7.12 -8.83
CA ASP A 32 -1.44 6.16 -9.49
C ASP A 32 -1.97 4.74 -9.27
N THR A 33 -1.65 3.83 -10.17
CA THR A 33 -2.18 2.45 -10.15
C THR A 33 -1.06 1.44 -10.29
N PHE A 34 -1.08 0.45 -9.40
CA PHE A 34 -0.13 -0.65 -9.34
C PHE A 34 -0.87 -1.97 -9.61
N ASP A 35 -0.45 -2.69 -10.64
CA ASP A 35 -0.99 -4.01 -10.96
C ASP A 35 0.06 -5.08 -10.64
N PHE A 36 -0.24 -5.90 -9.63
CA PHE A 36 0.63 -7.00 -9.19
C PHE A 36 0.13 -8.38 -9.65
N SER A 37 -0.89 -8.44 -10.50
CA SER A 37 -1.47 -9.70 -10.99
C SER A 37 -0.45 -10.62 -11.66
N ALA A 38 0.53 -10.03 -12.34
CA ALA A 38 1.59 -10.74 -13.04
C ALA A 38 2.88 -10.90 -12.21
N LEU A 39 2.92 -10.47 -10.95
CA LEU A 39 4.10 -10.61 -10.10
C LEU A 39 4.31 -12.11 -9.77
N PRO A 40 5.42 -12.74 -10.19
CA PRO A 40 5.71 -14.13 -9.82
C PRO A 40 6.06 -14.24 -8.33
N ASP A 41 6.12 -15.47 -7.82
CA ASP A 41 6.67 -15.74 -6.48
C ASP A 41 8.07 -15.13 -6.34
N GLY A 42 8.28 -14.42 -5.22
CA GLY A 42 9.44 -13.58 -4.98
C GLY A 42 9.08 -12.14 -4.64
N GLN A 43 10.09 -11.27 -4.66
CA GLN A 43 9.98 -9.86 -4.29
C GLN A 43 10.04 -8.98 -5.54
N ALA A 44 9.16 -7.99 -5.64
CA ALA A 44 9.27 -6.96 -6.67
C ALA A 44 10.58 -6.18 -6.50
N ALA A 45 11.45 -6.21 -7.52
CA ALA A 45 12.78 -5.62 -7.46
C ALA A 45 12.74 -4.07 -7.41
N GLN A 46 11.80 -3.47 -8.14
CA GLN A 46 11.58 -2.03 -8.15
C GLN A 46 10.09 -1.76 -8.26
N ILE A 47 9.62 -0.79 -7.49
CA ILE A 47 8.26 -0.27 -7.57
C ILE A 47 8.40 1.22 -7.86
N LYS A 48 7.80 1.66 -8.96
CA LYS A 48 7.87 3.05 -9.43
C LYS A 48 6.50 3.68 -9.29
N SER A 49 6.48 4.92 -8.82
CA SER A 49 5.25 5.70 -8.73
C SER A 49 5.37 6.99 -9.53
N THR A 50 4.25 7.44 -10.07
CA THR A 50 4.10 8.79 -10.64
C THR A 50 3.79 9.85 -9.58
N LEU A 51 3.51 9.44 -8.34
CA LEU A 51 3.30 10.33 -7.21
C LEU A 51 4.62 10.88 -6.65
N PRO A 52 4.60 12.04 -5.97
CA PRO A 52 5.78 12.62 -5.31
C PRO A 52 6.48 11.69 -4.32
N VAL A 53 5.72 10.77 -3.70
CA VAL A 53 6.22 9.72 -2.81
C VAL A 53 5.62 8.40 -3.25
N CYS A 54 6.43 7.35 -3.36
CA CYS A 54 5.95 6.01 -3.70
C CYS A 54 5.19 5.42 -2.49
N PRO A 55 3.87 5.19 -2.59
CA PRO A 55 3.06 4.72 -1.47
C PRO A 55 3.18 3.21 -1.24
N VAL A 56 3.65 2.46 -2.24
CA VAL A 56 3.93 1.03 -2.13
C VAL A 56 5.40 0.84 -1.76
N LEU A 57 5.66 0.34 -0.56
CA LEU A 57 7.02 0.17 -0.03
C LEU A 57 7.62 -1.20 -0.40
N ALA A 58 6.78 -2.22 -0.48
CA ALA A 58 7.18 -3.57 -0.85
C ALA A 58 5.99 -4.34 -1.42
N ALA A 59 6.25 -5.21 -2.37
CA ALA A 59 5.29 -6.20 -2.86
C ALA A 59 6.04 -7.52 -3.06
N ARG A 60 5.51 -8.59 -2.49
CA ARG A 60 6.06 -9.93 -2.63
C ARG A 60 4.96 -10.96 -2.77
N ARG A 61 5.24 -12.02 -3.51
CA ARG A 61 4.36 -13.19 -3.56
C ARG A 61 5.08 -14.38 -2.94
N VAL A 62 4.40 -15.06 -2.01
CA VAL A 62 4.93 -16.22 -1.29
C VAL A 62 3.90 -17.34 -1.41
N ASN A 63 4.27 -18.45 -2.06
CA ASN A 63 3.38 -19.59 -2.30
C ASN A 63 2.05 -19.18 -2.95
N GLY A 64 2.11 -18.31 -3.95
CA GLY A 64 0.92 -17.81 -4.65
C GLY A 64 0.17 -16.67 -3.96
N GLN A 65 0.42 -16.39 -2.68
CA GLN A 65 -0.24 -15.29 -1.96
C GLN A 65 0.55 -13.97 -2.10
N LEU A 66 -0.11 -12.95 -2.66
CA LEU A 66 0.44 -11.60 -2.72
C LEU A 66 0.33 -10.89 -1.35
N GLU A 67 1.46 -10.38 -0.88
CA GLU A 67 1.60 -9.51 0.29
C GLU A 67 2.17 -8.15 -0.14
N VAL A 68 1.53 -7.06 0.27
CA VAL A 68 1.94 -5.70 -0.08
C VAL A 68 2.08 -4.86 1.18
N THR A 69 3.14 -4.04 1.28
CA THR A 69 3.30 -3.04 2.34
C THR A 69 3.02 -1.65 1.79
N LEU A 70 2.02 -0.98 2.34
CA LEU A 70 1.54 0.33 1.91
C LEU A 70 1.75 1.39 2.99
N LEU A 71 2.13 2.61 2.59
CA LEU A 71 2.12 3.76 3.49
C LEU A 71 0.69 4.07 3.96
N LYS A 72 0.53 4.39 5.25
CA LYS A 72 -0.76 4.81 5.81
C LYS A 72 -0.55 6.11 6.58
N TYR A 73 -1.12 7.19 6.07
CA TYR A 73 -0.98 8.49 6.74
C TYR A 73 -1.92 8.60 7.93
N HIS A 74 -1.42 9.23 8.99
CA HIS A 74 -2.17 9.59 10.18
C HIS A 74 -1.82 11.02 10.64
N GLY A 75 -2.71 11.60 11.44
CA GLY A 75 -2.52 12.94 12.02
C GLY A 75 -1.44 12.98 13.11
N PRO A 76 -1.24 14.15 13.77
CA PRO A 76 -0.22 14.33 14.79
C PRO A 76 -0.45 13.50 16.07
N ASN A 77 -1.69 13.08 16.33
CA ASN A 77 -2.08 12.30 17.50
C ASN A 77 -2.82 11.04 17.06
N PRO A 78 -2.12 10.01 16.53
CA PRO A 78 -2.76 8.80 16.06
C PRO A 78 -3.35 7.99 17.21
N THR A 79 -4.45 7.28 16.96
CA THR A 79 -4.89 6.21 17.86
C THR A 79 -3.91 5.04 17.84
N PRO A 80 -3.92 4.14 18.85
CA PRO A 80 -3.11 2.92 18.81
C PRO A 80 -3.35 2.08 17.54
N GLU A 81 -4.57 2.04 17.02
CA GLU A 81 -4.91 1.32 15.79
C GLU A 81 -4.35 1.99 14.53
N GLU A 82 -4.18 3.32 14.55
CA GLU A 82 -3.54 4.06 13.46
C GLU A 82 -2.02 3.95 13.52
N ALA A 83 -1.43 3.91 14.72
CA ALA A 83 0.00 3.74 14.95
C ALA A 83 0.47 2.28 14.82
N PHE A 84 -0.42 1.31 15.04
CA PHE A 84 -0.15 -0.13 14.95
C PHE A 84 -1.28 -0.85 14.18
N PRO A 85 -1.47 -0.50 12.90
CA PRO A 85 -2.53 -1.07 12.07
C PRO A 85 -2.34 -2.57 11.88
N LYS A 86 -3.42 -3.33 12.06
CA LYS A 86 -3.44 -4.75 11.72
C LYS A 86 -3.42 -4.94 10.21
N PRO A 87 -2.84 -6.04 9.69
CA PRO A 87 -2.95 -6.40 8.30
C PRO A 87 -4.41 -6.53 7.85
N MET A 88 -4.67 -6.27 6.57
CA MET A 88 -5.99 -6.36 5.96
C MET A 88 -5.98 -7.39 4.83
N GLU A 89 -6.99 -8.25 4.79
CA GLU A 89 -7.22 -9.14 3.65
C GLU A 89 -8.10 -8.45 2.61
N VAL A 90 -7.65 -8.45 1.37
CA VAL A 90 -8.43 -8.04 0.19
C VAL A 90 -8.94 -9.31 -0.48
N VAL A 91 -10.27 -9.41 -0.53
CA VAL A 91 -11.05 -10.47 -1.19
C VAL A 91 -11.34 -10.13 -2.65
#